data_AF-A0A522H8F9-F1
#
_entry.id   AF-A0A522H8F9-F1
#
_cell.length_a   1.000
_cell.length_b   1.000
_cell.length_c   1.000
_cell.angle_alpha   90.00
_cell.angle_beta   90.00
_cell.angle_gamma   90.00
#
_symmetry.space_group_name_H-M   'P 1'
#
loop_
_entity.id
_entity.type
_entity.pdbx_description
1 polymer ?
#
loop_
_entity_poly.entity_id
_entity_poly.type
_entity_poly.pdbx_seq_one_letter_code
_entity_poly.pdbx_strand_id
1 'polypeptide(L)'
;MKYLTKFATRALTLALVGWIGTALAPAHASAVQTSVCPNVVGVPSQGGGGVGNATDCNLLLTFGPGGSISTSTGPQSTYESSDDSLIGVINNSGHALTSFNISGANIFGFEQDGINAYVAAMSGGTSPHAVGNPDTTGYGGPLAYFTNITGVNSGTVNFWSGLANGTSTYFSLEKPIATASLPVVTQNVPEPPVLPMFGLGLIGMAWLAWRRKSI
;
A
#
# COMPACT_ATOMS: atom_id res chain seq x y z
N MET A 1 -26.32 57.98 -69.03
CA MET A 1 -27.61 58.00 -68.33
C MET A 1 -27.43 57.42 -66.92
N LYS A 2 -27.83 58.20 -65.92
CA LYS A 2 -28.30 57.81 -64.56
C LYS A 2 -27.31 57.26 -63.51
N TYR A 3 -26.84 58.22 -62.70
CA TYR A 3 -26.64 58.19 -61.25
C TYR A 3 -27.39 57.10 -60.46
N LEU A 4 -26.78 56.58 -59.37
CA LEU A 4 -27.29 56.74 -58.00
C LEU A 4 -26.48 55.98 -56.93
N THR A 5 -25.95 56.76 -56.00
CA THR A 5 -25.52 56.48 -54.62
C THR A 5 -26.56 55.66 -53.85
N LYS A 6 -26.17 54.64 -53.06
CA LYS A 6 -26.83 54.28 -51.79
C LYS A 6 -25.88 53.63 -50.77
N PHE A 7 -25.81 54.31 -49.62
CA PHE A 7 -25.39 53.80 -48.31
C PHE A 7 -26.19 52.55 -47.92
N ALA A 8 -25.51 51.54 -47.35
CA ALA A 8 -26.16 50.49 -46.57
C ALA A 8 -25.25 50.08 -45.40
N THR A 9 -25.52 50.71 -44.26
CA THR A 9 -25.00 50.38 -42.93
C THR A 9 -25.41 48.94 -42.58
N ARG A 10 -24.44 48.03 -42.46
CA ARG A 10 -24.69 46.67 -41.94
C ARG A 10 -24.38 46.62 -40.46
N ALA A 11 -25.42 46.43 -39.67
CA ALA A 11 -25.37 46.14 -38.24
C ALA A 11 -24.58 44.84 -38.00
N LEU A 12 -23.51 44.94 -37.20
CA LEU A 12 -22.74 43.81 -36.72
C LEU A 12 -23.40 43.34 -35.42
N THR A 13 -24.18 42.26 -35.49
CA THR A 13 -24.74 41.57 -34.33
C THR A 13 -23.62 40.84 -33.60
N LEU A 14 -23.34 41.27 -32.36
CA LEU A 14 -22.47 40.60 -31.41
C LEU A 14 -23.14 39.29 -30.95
N ALA A 15 -22.66 38.14 -31.42
CA ALA A 15 -23.02 36.84 -30.85
C ALA A 15 -22.02 36.48 -29.75
N LEU A 16 -22.44 36.61 -28.49
CA LEU A 16 -21.68 36.15 -27.33
C LEU A 16 -21.75 34.61 -27.30
N VAL A 17 -20.69 33.94 -27.75
CA VAL A 17 -20.54 32.48 -27.56
C VAL A 17 -20.01 32.25 -26.15
N GLY A 18 -20.92 32.01 -25.20
CA GLY A 18 -20.58 31.54 -23.86
C GLY A 18 -20.08 30.09 -23.93
N TRP A 19 -18.77 29.91 -23.83
CA TRP A 19 -18.16 28.61 -23.62
C TRP A 19 -18.48 28.15 -22.18
N ILE A 20 -19.43 27.24 -22.04
CA ILE A 20 -19.58 26.44 -20.82
C ILE A 20 -18.48 25.39 -20.87
N GLY A 21 -17.32 25.72 -20.29
CA GLY A 21 -16.29 24.75 -19.98
C GLY A 21 -16.77 23.85 -18.84
N THR A 22 -17.42 22.73 -19.17
CA THR A 22 -17.63 21.65 -18.21
C THR A 22 -16.26 21.04 -17.91
N ALA A 23 -15.69 21.38 -16.75
CA ALA A 23 -14.57 20.65 -16.19
C ALA A 23 -15.04 19.23 -15.88
N LEU A 24 -14.81 18.31 -16.82
CA LEU A 24 -14.80 16.88 -16.56
C LEU A 24 -13.64 16.63 -15.60
N ALA A 25 -13.92 16.66 -14.30
CA ALA A 25 -13.01 16.08 -13.32
C ALA A 25 -12.81 14.61 -13.73
N PRO A 26 -11.56 14.10 -13.78
CA PRO A 26 -11.34 12.69 -13.96
C PRO A 26 -12.05 11.97 -12.81
N ALA A 27 -13.10 11.23 -13.14
CA ALA A 27 -13.67 10.24 -12.25
C ALA A 27 -12.54 9.25 -11.94
N HIS A 28 -11.96 9.38 -10.75
CA HIS A 28 -11.12 8.33 -10.21
C HIS A 28 -12.07 7.17 -9.97
N ALA A 29 -12.05 6.20 -10.88
CA ALA A 29 -12.64 4.91 -10.63
C ALA A 29 -12.01 4.39 -9.33
N SER A 30 -12.73 4.46 -8.22
CA SER A 30 -12.39 3.66 -7.06
C SER A 30 -12.60 2.23 -7.52
N ALA A 31 -11.49 1.54 -7.80
CA ALA A 31 -11.52 0.10 -7.90
C ALA A 31 -12.26 -0.42 -6.65
N VAL A 32 -13.29 -1.23 -6.86
CA VAL A 32 -13.86 -2.02 -5.76
C VAL A 32 -12.69 -2.77 -5.16
N GLN A 33 -12.32 -2.42 -3.94
CA GLN A 33 -11.30 -3.16 -3.20
C GLN A 33 -11.92 -4.52 -2.91
N THR A 34 -11.69 -5.47 -3.81
CA THR A 34 -11.71 -6.89 -3.48
C THR A 34 -10.87 -7.06 -2.21
N SER A 35 -11.37 -7.81 -1.24
CA SER A 35 -10.73 -8.01 0.06
C SER A 35 -9.21 -8.17 -0.08
N VAL A 36 -8.44 -7.51 0.79
CA VAL A 36 -6.96 -7.52 0.71
C VAL A 36 -6.42 -8.94 0.80
N CYS A 37 -7.05 -9.75 1.64
CA CYS A 37 -6.69 -11.13 1.84
C CYS A 37 -7.64 -12.07 1.06
N PRO A 38 -7.14 -13.24 0.64
CA PRO A 38 -7.97 -14.25 0.01
C PRO A 38 -8.97 -14.85 0.99
N ASN A 39 -10.15 -15.21 0.50
CA ASN A 39 -11.09 -16.05 1.22
C ASN A 39 -10.62 -17.51 1.12
N VAL A 40 -10.26 -18.11 2.25
CA VAL A 40 -9.75 -19.49 2.32
C VAL A 40 -10.78 -20.48 2.87
N VAL A 41 -12.03 -20.05 3.08
CA VAL A 41 -13.08 -20.90 3.67
C VAL A 41 -13.27 -22.19 2.87
N GLY A 42 -13.12 -23.33 3.53
CA GLY A 42 -13.33 -24.65 2.94
C GLY A 42 -12.18 -25.14 2.06
N VAL A 43 -11.09 -24.36 1.93
CA VAL A 43 -9.92 -24.76 1.16
C VAL A 43 -9.06 -25.70 2.01
N PRO A 44 -8.80 -26.93 1.56
CA PRO A 44 -7.85 -27.81 2.24
C PRO A 44 -6.41 -27.32 2.00
N SER A 45 -5.56 -27.36 3.02
CA SER A 45 -4.12 -27.13 2.84
C SER A 45 -3.53 -28.20 1.92
N GLN A 46 -2.63 -27.80 1.01
CA GLN A 46 -1.75 -28.73 0.30
C GLN A 46 -0.53 -29.14 1.18
N GLY A 47 -0.47 -28.69 2.44
CA GLY A 47 0.56 -28.97 3.43
C GLY A 47 0.01 -29.60 4.72
N GLY A 48 0.68 -29.35 5.86
CA GLY A 48 0.31 -29.91 7.17
C GLY A 48 -0.93 -29.30 7.82
N GLY A 49 -1.44 -28.19 7.27
CA GLY A 49 -2.49 -27.38 7.87
C GLY A 49 -3.90 -27.93 7.72
N GLY A 50 -4.82 -27.35 8.49
CA GLY A 50 -6.24 -27.68 8.51
C GLY A 50 -7.01 -27.12 7.32
N VAL A 51 -8.33 -27.03 7.49
CA VAL A 51 -9.23 -26.43 6.49
C VAL A 51 -9.34 -24.94 6.76
N GLY A 52 -9.14 -24.14 5.71
CA GLY A 52 -9.24 -22.69 5.81
C GLY A 52 -10.64 -22.23 6.25
N ASN A 53 -10.69 -21.14 7.00
CA ASN A 53 -11.87 -20.56 7.66
C ASN A 53 -11.89 -19.02 7.65
N ALA A 54 -10.79 -18.36 7.27
CA ALA A 54 -10.80 -16.90 7.10
C ALA A 54 -11.56 -16.48 5.84
N THR A 55 -12.53 -15.57 6.02
CA THR A 55 -13.21 -14.89 4.91
C THR A 55 -12.47 -13.63 4.45
N ASP A 56 -11.60 -13.08 5.29
CA ASP A 56 -10.72 -11.92 5.04
C ASP A 56 -9.52 -11.97 6.01
N CYS A 57 -8.65 -10.95 6.01
CA CYS A 57 -7.46 -10.87 6.86
C CYS A 57 -7.82 -11.05 8.34
N ASN A 58 -7.06 -11.84 9.10
CA ASN A 58 -7.17 -11.88 10.56
C ASN A 58 -6.71 -10.55 11.18
N LEU A 59 -5.72 -9.90 10.57
CA LEU A 59 -5.27 -8.56 10.92
C LEU A 59 -4.96 -7.76 9.65
N LEU A 60 -5.44 -6.53 9.57
CA LEU A 60 -5.16 -5.59 8.49
C LEU A 60 -4.29 -4.45 9.01
N LEU A 61 -3.10 -4.31 8.43
CA LEU A 61 -2.17 -3.22 8.69
C LEU A 61 -2.34 -2.13 7.62
N THR A 62 -2.58 -0.89 8.04
CA THR A 62 -2.63 0.26 7.13
C THR A 62 -1.52 1.22 7.46
N PHE A 63 -0.60 1.39 6.51
CA PHE A 63 0.50 2.35 6.59
C PHE A 63 0.02 3.69 6.03
N GLY A 64 -0.06 4.71 6.87
CA GLY A 64 -0.49 6.05 6.49
C GLY A 64 0.69 7.02 6.30
N PRO A 65 0.39 8.27 5.91
CA PRO A 65 1.40 9.32 5.78
C PRO A 65 2.13 9.58 7.11
N GLY A 66 3.36 10.09 7.01
CA GLY A 66 4.17 10.45 8.19
C GLY A 66 4.61 9.26 9.05
N GLY A 67 4.57 8.04 8.52
CA GLY A 67 4.94 6.82 9.24
C GLY A 67 3.86 6.29 10.18
N SER A 68 2.63 6.79 10.08
CA SER A 68 1.50 6.28 10.86
C SER A 68 1.17 4.83 10.48
N ILE A 69 0.77 4.04 11.47
CA ILE A 69 0.27 2.68 11.28
C ILE A 69 -1.04 2.57 12.04
N SER A 70 -2.08 2.06 11.37
CA SER A 70 -3.32 1.65 12.01
C SER A 70 -3.58 0.17 11.75
N THR A 71 -4.32 -0.46 12.67
CA THR A 71 -4.65 -1.88 12.59
C THR A 71 -6.15 -2.10 12.72
N SER A 72 -6.69 -3.01 11.92
CA SER A 72 -8.06 -3.52 12.07
C SER A 72 -8.04 -5.03 12.20
N THR A 73 -8.73 -5.58 13.20
CA THR A 73 -8.90 -7.03 13.34
C THR A 73 -9.99 -7.53 12.42
N GLY A 74 -9.78 -8.70 11.82
CA GLY A 74 -10.76 -9.36 10.99
C GLY A 74 -11.84 -10.13 11.74
N PRO A 75 -12.73 -10.80 11.01
CA PRO A 75 -13.82 -11.58 11.60
C PRO A 75 -13.35 -12.89 12.25
N GLN A 76 -12.19 -13.41 11.85
CA GLN A 76 -11.58 -14.62 12.40
C GLN A 76 -10.25 -14.28 13.06
N SER A 77 -9.88 -15.01 14.12
CA SER A 77 -8.59 -14.87 14.79
C SER A 77 -7.46 -15.61 14.10
N THR A 78 -7.78 -16.72 13.41
CA THR A 78 -6.84 -17.55 12.63
C THR A 78 -7.45 -17.85 11.26
N TYR A 79 -6.63 -18.16 10.27
CA TYR A 79 -7.15 -18.44 8.92
C TYR A 79 -7.47 -19.89 8.67
N GLU A 80 -6.95 -20.81 9.48
CA GLU A 80 -7.16 -22.26 9.35
C GLU A 80 -7.69 -22.91 10.63
N SER A 81 -8.33 -22.10 11.48
CA SER A 81 -9.03 -22.53 12.72
C SER A 81 -8.13 -23.13 13.81
N SER A 82 -6.83 -23.26 13.57
CA SER A 82 -5.83 -23.68 14.55
C SER A 82 -5.03 -22.47 15.02
N ASP A 83 -3.97 -22.11 14.30
CA ASP A 83 -2.91 -21.27 14.85
C ASP A 83 -2.46 -20.15 13.92
N ASP A 84 -2.48 -20.38 12.61
CA ASP A 84 -1.94 -19.41 11.68
C ASP A 84 -2.81 -18.16 11.50
N SER A 85 -2.17 -17.03 11.25
CA SER A 85 -2.81 -15.75 11.02
C SER A 85 -2.49 -15.17 9.65
N LEU A 86 -3.51 -14.59 9.02
CA LEU A 86 -3.47 -13.99 7.69
C LEU A 86 -3.44 -12.48 7.84
N ILE A 87 -2.34 -11.88 7.40
CA ILE A 87 -2.04 -10.47 7.60
C ILE A 87 -2.18 -9.74 6.27
N GLY A 88 -3.08 -8.76 6.23
CA GLY A 88 -3.21 -7.82 5.12
C GLY A 88 -2.37 -6.58 5.34
N VAL A 89 -1.86 -6.02 4.25
CA VAL A 89 -1.10 -4.77 4.25
C VAL A 89 -1.66 -3.82 3.21
N ILE A 90 -2.04 -2.62 3.63
CA ILE A 90 -2.40 -1.49 2.77
C ILE A 90 -1.33 -0.42 2.92
N ASN A 91 -0.79 0.05 1.80
CA ASN A 91 0.16 1.15 1.79
C ASN A 91 -0.50 2.44 1.27
N ASN A 92 -0.78 3.37 2.18
CA ASN A 92 -1.23 4.74 1.91
C ASN A 92 -0.21 5.79 2.40
N SER A 93 1.08 5.41 2.49
CA SER A 93 2.12 6.24 3.09
C SER A 93 2.59 7.42 2.23
N GLY A 94 2.22 7.44 0.95
CA GLY A 94 2.73 8.38 -0.05
C GLY A 94 3.99 7.90 -0.79
N HIS A 95 4.59 6.77 -0.36
CA HIS A 95 5.80 6.20 -0.96
C HIS A 95 5.69 4.67 -1.08
N ALA A 96 6.62 4.03 -1.80
CA ALA A 96 6.68 2.57 -1.84
C ALA A 96 7.17 2.02 -0.49
N LEU A 97 6.41 1.10 0.10
CA LEU A 97 6.78 0.39 1.33
C LEU A 97 7.65 -0.81 0.95
N THR A 98 8.90 -0.85 1.40
CA THR A 98 9.87 -1.90 1.05
C THR A 98 9.99 -2.97 2.13
N SER A 99 9.88 -2.59 3.39
CA SER A 99 9.95 -3.52 4.52
C SER A 99 9.41 -2.91 5.80
N PHE A 100 9.16 -3.75 6.80
CA PHE A 100 8.95 -3.36 8.20
C PHE A 100 9.31 -4.53 9.12
N ASN A 101 9.67 -4.21 10.37
CA ASN A 101 9.96 -5.21 11.39
C ASN A 101 8.70 -5.57 12.15
N ILE A 102 8.65 -6.82 12.57
CA ILE A 102 7.50 -7.37 13.27
C ILE A 102 7.97 -8.29 14.38
N SER A 103 7.20 -8.32 15.47
CA SER A 103 7.50 -9.14 16.63
C SER A 103 6.23 -9.69 17.25
N GLY A 104 6.31 -10.92 17.76
CA GLY A 104 5.21 -11.64 18.39
C GLY A 104 5.71 -12.97 18.95
N ALA A 105 4.89 -13.69 19.70
CA ALA A 105 5.28 -15.00 20.22
C ALA A 105 5.15 -16.07 19.11
N ASN A 106 6.26 -16.72 18.76
CA ASN A 106 6.32 -17.83 17.80
C ASN A 106 5.73 -17.53 16.41
N ILE A 107 5.77 -16.28 15.94
CA ILE A 107 5.18 -15.88 14.66
C ILE A 107 5.98 -16.33 13.41
N PHE A 108 7.22 -16.78 13.61
CA PHE A 108 8.12 -17.27 12.56
C PHE A 108 8.46 -18.77 12.70
N GLY A 109 7.72 -19.53 13.53
CA GLY A 109 7.94 -20.96 13.76
C GLY A 109 7.48 -21.87 12.62
N PHE A 110 7.79 -21.53 11.36
CA PHE A 110 7.11 -22.04 10.16
C PHE A 110 6.96 -23.58 10.07
N GLU A 111 5.73 -24.09 9.95
CA GLU A 111 5.35 -25.52 9.94
C GLU A 111 4.94 -26.07 8.56
N GLN A 112 5.18 -25.31 7.48
CA GLN A 112 4.95 -25.67 6.06
C GLN A 112 3.47 -25.74 5.63
N ASP A 113 2.63 -24.97 6.29
CA ASP A 113 1.21 -24.80 5.98
C ASP A 113 0.82 -23.34 5.80
N GLY A 114 1.79 -22.49 5.51
CA GLY A 114 1.56 -21.09 5.20
C GLY A 114 0.57 -20.85 4.06
N ILE A 115 0.14 -19.59 3.92
CA ILE A 115 -0.91 -19.15 3.01
C ILE A 115 -0.72 -19.63 1.57
N ASN A 116 0.52 -19.85 1.14
CA ASN A 116 0.81 -20.33 -0.20
C ASN A 116 0.27 -21.73 -0.47
N ALA A 117 0.20 -22.60 0.54
CA ALA A 117 -0.38 -23.93 0.42
C ALA A 117 -1.88 -23.84 0.06
N TYR A 118 -2.60 -22.89 0.67
CA TYR A 118 -4.01 -22.65 0.41
C TYR A 118 -4.24 -21.98 -0.94
N VAL A 119 -3.47 -20.95 -1.29
CA VAL A 119 -3.65 -20.26 -2.57
C VAL A 119 -3.24 -21.13 -3.75
N ALA A 120 -2.21 -21.97 -3.58
CA ALA A 120 -1.88 -23.00 -4.57
C ALA A 120 -3.02 -24.01 -4.74
N ALA A 121 -3.67 -24.46 -3.65
CA ALA A 121 -4.84 -25.33 -3.74
C ALA A 121 -5.97 -24.69 -4.57
N MET A 122 -6.25 -23.40 -4.35
CA MET A 122 -7.24 -22.63 -5.12
C MET A 122 -6.83 -22.42 -6.59
N SER A 123 -5.53 -22.36 -6.86
CA SER A 123 -4.96 -22.00 -8.18
C SER A 123 -4.41 -23.21 -8.96
N GLY A 124 -4.86 -24.43 -8.64
CA GLY A 124 -4.45 -25.64 -9.34
C GLY A 124 -2.97 -26.00 -9.20
N GLY A 125 -2.35 -25.64 -8.06
CA GLY A 125 -0.95 -25.90 -7.73
C GLY A 125 0.00 -24.73 -8.02
N THR A 126 -0.51 -23.61 -8.54
CA THR A 126 0.33 -22.44 -8.84
C THR A 126 0.67 -21.68 -7.57
N SER A 127 1.96 -21.48 -7.29
CA SER A 127 2.40 -20.64 -6.17
C SER A 127 1.89 -19.20 -6.34
N PRO A 128 1.40 -18.55 -5.28
CA PRO A 128 0.97 -17.15 -5.35
C PRO A 128 2.14 -16.16 -5.51
N HIS A 129 3.38 -16.60 -5.29
CA HIS A 129 4.55 -15.74 -5.35
C HIS A 129 4.72 -15.07 -6.72
N ALA A 130 4.99 -13.77 -6.69
CA ALA A 130 5.51 -13.07 -7.85
C ALA A 130 6.82 -13.73 -8.32
N VAL A 131 7.03 -13.77 -9.64
CA VAL A 131 8.24 -14.34 -10.23
C VAL A 131 9.48 -13.63 -9.67
N GLY A 132 10.39 -14.42 -9.09
CA GLY A 132 11.62 -13.92 -8.46
C GLY A 132 11.49 -13.60 -6.97
N ASN A 133 10.29 -13.62 -6.39
CA ASN A 133 10.13 -13.45 -4.94
C ASN A 133 10.96 -14.54 -4.20
N PRO A 134 11.90 -14.17 -3.31
CA PRO A 134 12.83 -15.09 -2.67
C PRO A 134 12.22 -15.82 -1.47
N ASP A 135 10.92 -15.69 -1.20
CA ASP A 135 10.28 -16.41 -0.12
C ASP A 135 10.38 -17.93 -0.31
N THR A 136 11.00 -18.58 0.66
CA THR A 136 11.12 -20.04 0.72
C THR A 136 10.28 -20.63 1.86
N THR A 137 9.55 -19.82 2.61
CA THR A 137 8.84 -20.29 3.82
C THR A 137 7.48 -20.86 3.48
N GLY A 138 6.82 -20.34 2.43
CA GLY A 138 5.43 -20.68 2.14
C GLY A 138 4.42 -19.73 2.78
N TYR A 139 4.90 -18.72 3.52
CA TYR A 139 4.06 -17.76 4.24
C TYR A 139 4.05 -16.38 3.57
N GLY A 140 4.88 -16.14 2.55
CA GLY A 140 5.10 -14.83 1.95
C GLY A 140 3.93 -14.27 1.11
N GLY A 141 2.95 -15.08 0.73
CA GLY A 141 1.85 -14.62 -0.14
C GLY A 141 2.37 -14.15 -1.50
N PRO A 142 1.81 -13.09 -2.13
CA PRO A 142 2.25 -12.70 -3.47
C PRO A 142 3.58 -11.96 -3.50
N LEU A 143 3.80 -11.03 -2.57
CA LEU A 143 4.93 -10.09 -2.61
C LEU A 143 5.86 -10.16 -1.42
N ALA A 144 5.42 -10.72 -0.28
CA ALA A 144 6.20 -10.69 0.93
C ALA A 144 7.25 -11.80 0.95
N TYR A 145 8.34 -11.56 1.68
CA TYR A 145 9.32 -12.55 2.09
C TYR A 145 9.97 -12.14 3.41
N PHE A 146 10.54 -13.10 4.13
CA PHE A 146 11.03 -12.87 5.48
C PHE A 146 12.55 -12.92 5.57
N THR A 147 13.13 -11.98 6.31
CA THR A 147 14.58 -11.93 6.61
C THR A 147 14.81 -11.56 8.07
N ASN A 148 16.06 -11.63 8.53
CA ASN A 148 16.47 -11.23 9.88
C ASN A 148 15.67 -11.90 11.00
N ILE A 149 15.19 -13.12 10.76
CA ILE A 149 14.42 -13.88 11.75
C ILE A 149 15.35 -14.20 12.92
N THR A 150 14.96 -13.75 14.11
CA THR A 150 15.70 -13.97 15.36
C THR A 150 14.90 -14.89 16.26
N GLY A 151 15.37 -16.12 16.40
CA GLY A 151 14.59 -17.20 17.03
C GLY A 151 13.32 -17.45 16.21
N VAL A 152 12.16 -17.36 16.87
CA VAL A 152 10.84 -17.51 16.25
C VAL A 152 9.92 -16.30 16.49
N ASN A 153 10.45 -15.25 17.13
CA ASN A 153 9.62 -14.19 17.72
C ASN A 153 9.70 -12.86 16.98
N SER A 154 10.71 -12.63 16.15
CA SER A 154 10.87 -11.36 15.44
C SER A 154 11.61 -11.51 14.14
N GLY A 155 11.34 -10.62 13.20
CA GLY A 155 11.97 -10.60 11.89
C GLY A 155 11.53 -9.41 11.07
N THR A 156 11.99 -9.37 9.83
CA THR A 156 11.64 -8.33 8.85
C THR A 156 10.72 -8.93 7.79
N VAL A 157 9.59 -8.28 7.56
CA VAL A 157 8.74 -8.51 6.39
C VAL A 157 9.23 -7.58 5.28
N ASN A 158 9.57 -8.15 4.13
CA ASN A 158 10.10 -7.42 2.98
C ASN A 158 9.15 -7.59 1.79
N PHE A 159 9.16 -6.66 0.85
CA PHE A 159 8.36 -6.72 -0.38
C PHE A 159 9.27 -6.75 -1.61
N TRP A 160 9.24 -7.85 -2.38
CA TRP A 160 10.20 -8.16 -3.48
C TRP A 160 10.44 -7.01 -4.48
N SER A 161 9.41 -6.23 -4.80
CA SER A 161 9.50 -5.04 -5.67
C SER A 161 9.08 -3.75 -4.97
N GLY A 162 8.92 -3.78 -3.65
CA GLY A 162 8.17 -2.78 -2.91
C GLY A 162 6.65 -2.88 -3.13
N LEU A 163 5.89 -2.45 -2.14
CA LEU A 163 4.45 -2.28 -2.22
C LEU A 163 4.16 -0.81 -2.56
N ALA A 164 3.63 -0.53 -3.75
CA ALA A 164 3.38 0.84 -4.20
C ALA A 164 2.33 1.57 -3.34
N ASN A 165 2.38 2.90 -3.31
CA ASN A 165 1.35 3.69 -2.64
C ASN A 165 -0.04 3.48 -3.30
N GLY A 166 -1.08 3.35 -2.49
CA GLY A 166 -2.44 3.00 -2.90
C GLY A 166 -2.66 1.52 -3.20
N THR A 167 -1.67 0.65 -2.95
CA THR A 167 -1.78 -0.79 -3.22
C THR A 167 -1.79 -1.62 -1.94
N SER A 168 -2.17 -2.89 -2.08
CA SER A 168 -2.24 -3.82 -0.96
C SER A 168 -1.67 -5.19 -1.32
N THR A 169 -1.28 -5.94 -0.30
CA THR A 169 -0.84 -7.33 -0.39
C THR A 169 -1.12 -8.06 0.92
N TYR A 170 -0.80 -9.34 0.98
CA TYR A 170 -0.99 -10.17 2.17
C TYR A 170 0.14 -11.18 2.34
N PHE A 171 0.26 -11.70 3.55
CA PHE A 171 1.16 -12.79 3.94
C PHE A 171 0.56 -13.51 5.16
N SER A 172 1.08 -14.67 5.53
CA SER A 172 0.72 -15.35 6.78
C SER A 172 1.83 -15.37 7.81
N LEU A 173 1.47 -15.70 9.04
CA LEU A 173 2.35 -15.99 10.16
C LEU A 173 1.81 -17.18 10.93
N GLU A 174 2.70 -17.87 11.63
CA GLU A 174 2.41 -19.05 12.47
C GLU A 174 1.47 -18.79 13.64
N LYS A 175 1.45 -17.55 14.12
CA LYS A 175 0.67 -17.16 15.27
C LYS A 175 0.09 -15.77 15.08
N PRO A 176 -1.05 -15.46 15.71
CA PRO A 176 -1.60 -14.12 15.68
C PRO A 176 -0.65 -13.12 16.35
N ILE A 177 -0.59 -11.92 15.78
CA ILE A 177 0.07 -10.79 16.41
C ILE A 177 -0.95 -10.01 17.22
N ALA A 178 -0.64 -9.76 18.49
CA ALA A 178 -1.43 -8.87 19.31
C ALA A 178 -1.31 -7.44 18.78
N THR A 179 -2.43 -6.72 18.66
CA THR A 179 -2.43 -5.30 18.25
C THR A 179 -1.63 -4.40 19.19
N ALA A 180 -1.36 -4.84 20.42
CA ALA A 180 -0.50 -4.15 21.38
C ALA A 180 1.00 -4.21 21.01
N SER A 181 1.43 -5.17 20.19
CA SER A 181 2.80 -5.27 19.67
C SER A 181 2.84 -4.83 18.21
N LEU A 182 2.51 -3.55 17.97
CA LEU A 182 2.45 -3.00 16.63
C LEU A 182 3.78 -3.21 15.88
N PRO A 183 3.73 -3.53 14.59
CA PRO A 183 4.94 -3.63 13.77
C PRO A 183 5.71 -2.31 13.76
N VAL A 184 7.05 -2.39 13.76
CA VAL A 184 7.93 -1.22 13.75
C VAL A 184 8.41 -0.98 12.32
N VAL A 185 8.09 0.18 11.77
CA VAL A 185 8.58 0.55 10.44
C VAL A 185 9.96 1.18 10.55
N THR A 186 10.99 0.45 10.18
CA THR A 186 12.29 1.04 9.86
C THR A 186 12.26 1.47 8.41
N GLN A 187 11.75 2.68 8.16
CA GLN A 187 11.86 3.27 6.84
C GLN A 187 13.36 3.53 6.59
N ASN A 188 13.99 2.75 5.70
CA ASN A 188 15.27 3.14 5.10
C ASN A 188 15.10 4.31 4.11
N VAL A 189 13.95 5.00 4.14
CA VAL A 189 13.66 6.16 3.31
C VAL A 189 14.69 7.22 3.66
N PRO A 190 15.57 7.60 2.71
CA PRO A 190 16.39 8.80 2.87
C PRO A 190 15.43 9.93 3.18
N GLU A 191 15.62 10.60 4.31
CA GLU A 191 14.77 11.71 4.75
C GLU A 191 14.51 12.61 3.53
N PRO A 192 13.23 12.96 3.24
CA PRO A 192 12.95 13.85 2.13
C PRO A 192 13.85 15.08 2.26
N PRO A 193 14.36 15.67 1.15
CA PRO A 193 15.30 16.80 1.19
C PRO A 193 14.72 18.08 1.81
N VAL A 194 13.60 18.00 2.55
CA VAL A 194 13.01 19.07 3.35
C VAL A 194 13.96 19.61 4.42
N LEU A 195 14.82 18.79 5.06
CA LEU A 195 15.81 19.30 6.02
C LEU A 195 16.90 20.16 5.37
N PRO A 196 17.58 19.72 4.30
CA PRO A 196 18.51 20.58 3.59
C PRO A 196 17.81 21.76 2.90
N MET A 197 16.59 21.60 2.38
CA MET A 197 15.82 22.71 1.79
C MET A 197 15.42 23.75 2.84
N PHE A 198 15.03 23.32 4.05
CA PHE A 198 14.74 24.21 5.17
C PHE A 198 16.01 24.93 5.64
N GLY A 199 17.13 24.21 5.72
CA GLY A 199 18.45 24.79 6.00
C GLY A 199 18.87 25.85 4.98
N LEU A 200 18.76 25.55 3.69
CA LEU A 200 19.09 26.50 2.61
C LEU A 200 18.14 27.70 2.57
N GLY A 201 16.85 27.49 2.86
CA GLY A 201 15.86 28.57 2.96
C GLY A 201 16.19 29.54 4.10
N LEU A 202 16.54 29.02 5.28
CA LEU A 202 16.95 29.85 6.42
C LEU A 202 18.27 30.59 6.17
N ILE A 203 19.25 29.93 5.54
CA ILE A 203 20.53 30.56 5.15
C ILE A 203 20.28 31.69 4.13
N GLY A 204 19.43 31.46 3.13
CA GLY A 204 19.06 32.49 2.15
C GLY A 204 18.38 33.71 2.80
N MET A 205 17.49 33.49 3.76
CA MET A 205 16.82 34.56 4.53
C MET A 205 17.81 35.33 5.41
N ALA A 206 18.74 34.64 6.07
CA ALA A 206 19.80 35.25 6.87
C ALA A 206 20.75 36.12 6.00
N TRP A 207 21.09 35.65 4.80
CA TRP A 207 21.91 36.39 3.86
C TRP A 207 21.22 37.66 3.33
N LEU A 208 19.92 37.58 3.02
CA LEU A 208 19.11 38.73 2.64
C LEU A 208 18.99 39.76 3.77
N ALA A 209 18.82 39.30 5.02
CA ALA A 209 18.78 40.17 6.20
C ALA A 209 20.13 40.86 6.46
N TRP A 210 21.24 40.14 6.26
CA TRP A 210 22.59 40.70 6.38
C TRP A 210 22.84 41.79 5.34
N ARG A 211 22.44 41.58 4.07
CA ARG A 211 22.59 42.58 3.01
C ARG A 211 21.86 43.90 3.27
N ARG A 212 20.76 43.89 4.05
CA ARG A 212 20.01 45.10 4.40
C ARG A 212 20.66 45.95 5.49
N LYS A 213 21.60 45.40 6.27
CA LYS A 213 22.34 46.17 7.29
C LYS A 213 23.60 46.83 6.75
N SER A 214 24.02 46.49 5.53
CA SER A 214 25.28 46.94 4.93
C SER A 214 25.12 48.11 3.95
N ILE A 215 23.96 48.76 3.94
CA ILE A 215 23.62 49.99 3.20
C ILE A 215 23.17 51.01 4.23
#